data_AF-A0A6G2KWX6-F1
#
_entry.id   AF-A0A6G2KWX6-F1
#
_cell.length_a   1.000
_cell.length_b   1.000
_cell.length_c   1.000
_cell.angle_alpha   90.00
_cell.angle_beta   90.00
_cell.angle_gamma   90.00
#
_symmetry.space_group_name_H-M   'P 1'
#
loop_
_entity.id
_entity.type
_entity.pdbx_description
1 polymer ?
#
loop_
_entity_poly.entity_id
_entity_poly.type
_entity_poly.pdbx_seq_one_letter_code
_entity_poly.pdbx_strand_id
1 'polypeptide(L)'
;MMDLSYDEITRYIVNFIQGQVAAAGASGVVFGLSGGVDSAVIAHLCSRALGSNSCLALIMPNSEFTPSSETKDGILVATSLSIPYIIKPLQHMVRESVAHDQNPPKVASGNLNARLRAALLYYEAQKHSYLVVGTDDRSEHMLGYFTKYGDGACDMLPIVSLYKTQVWDLARYVGVPRHIIEKEPGPHLWADHLASSELGLGYADIDRVLQRLYDEPTQVSADTNIPLDRIHDILRLHKDSAHKRTLPPMATLTRDASNPTIYKKAWGSIEQLTRHTSSGVNILHLNPESIIEIQKSHSRLWRVINGSAVVVMDDRDVVLSEGSHLFIPHGISHKTFVGSKGAQILEVIT
;
A
#
# COMPACT_ATOMS: atom_id res chain seq x y z
N MET A 1 5.31 13.13 11.97
CA MET A 1 5.43 13.21 10.48
C MET A 1 4.07 13.69 9.96
N MET A 2 3.79 14.88 9.42
CA MET A 2 4.56 15.95 8.77
C MET A 2 4.11 17.34 9.31
N ASP A 3 5.05 18.25 9.60
CA ASP A 3 4.74 19.67 9.89
C ASP A 3 4.41 20.47 8.61
N LEU A 4 4.00 19.79 7.53
CA LEU A 4 3.69 20.42 6.24
C LEU A 4 2.24 20.85 6.20
N SER A 5 2.00 22.05 5.69
CA SER A 5 0.65 22.52 5.37
C SER A 5 0.05 21.73 4.19
N TYR A 6 -1.27 21.67 4.10
CA TYR A 6 -1.94 21.04 2.94
C TYR A 6 -1.63 21.75 1.62
N ASP A 7 -1.22 23.02 1.65
CA ASP A 7 -0.69 23.71 0.47
C ASP A 7 0.62 23.09 -0.02
N GLU A 8 1.58 22.90 0.90
CA GLU A 8 2.87 22.30 0.59
C GLU A 8 2.72 20.85 0.11
N ILE A 9 1.87 20.07 0.79
CA ILE A 9 1.53 18.70 0.38
C ILE A 9 0.92 18.72 -1.03
N THR A 10 -0.05 19.59 -1.30
CA THR A 10 -0.68 19.71 -2.62
C THR A 10 0.34 20.06 -3.70
N ARG A 11 1.21 21.06 -3.46
CA ARG A 11 2.26 21.45 -4.42
C ARG A 11 3.24 20.33 -4.69
N TYR A 12 3.64 19.59 -3.65
CA TYR A 12 4.53 18.44 -3.81
C TYR A 12 3.88 17.37 -4.71
N ILE A 13 2.62 17.00 -4.43
CA ILE A 13 1.92 15.96 -5.20
C ILE A 13 1.67 16.40 -6.65
N VAL A 14 1.30 17.67 -6.86
CA VAL A 14 1.14 18.24 -8.21
C VAL A 14 2.44 18.14 -9.01
N ASN A 15 3.57 18.53 -8.42
CA ASN A 15 4.88 18.44 -9.06
C ASN A 15 5.26 16.99 -9.35
N PHE A 16 4.95 16.06 -8.44
CA PHE A 16 5.17 14.64 -8.64
C PHE A 16 4.40 14.13 -9.86
N ILE A 17 3.09 14.42 -9.98
CA ILE A 17 2.26 14.01 -11.13
C ILE A 17 2.83 14.57 -12.44
N GLN A 18 3.15 15.87 -12.48
CA GLN A 18 3.77 16.51 -13.66
C GLN A 18 5.08 15.82 -14.06
N GLY A 19 5.93 15.54 -13.08
CA GLY A 19 7.21 14.87 -13.30
C GLY A 19 7.06 13.46 -13.87
N GLN A 20 6.12 12.66 -13.35
CA GLN A 20 5.87 11.32 -13.87
C GLN A 20 5.35 11.33 -15.31
N VAL A 21 4.39 12.21 -15.63
CA VAL A 21 3.85 12.35 -16.99
C VAL A 21 4.94 12.79 -17.96
N ALA A 22 5.74 13.79 -17.59
CA ALA A 22 6.84 14.28 -18.42
C ALA A 22 7.93 13.22 -18.65
N ALA A 23 8.33 12.49 -17.60
CA ALA A 23 9.34 11.45 -17.68
C ALA A 23 8.92 10.28 -18.60
N ALA A 24 7.63 9.95 -18.61
CA ALA A 24 7.07 8.92 -19.48
C ALA A 24 6.83 9.41 -20.92
N GLY A 25 6.91 10.72 -21.18
CA GLY A 25 6.47 11.30 -22.46
C GLY A 25 4.97 11.12 -22.72
N ALA A 26 4.17 10.97 -21.65
CA ALA A 26 2.73 10.74 -21.74
C ALA A 26 1.98 12.05 -22.04
N SER A 27 0.81 11.92 -22.66
CA SER A 27 -0.05 13.07 -23.04
C SER A 27 -1.02 13.50 -21.92
N GLY A 28 -1.10 12.74 -20.83
CA GLY A 28 -2.06 12.96 -19.75
C GLY A 28 -2.21 11.74 -18.83
N VAL A 29 -3.32 11.71 -18.09
CA VAL A 29 -3.62 10.68 -17.11
C VAL A 29 -5.05 10.17 -17.20
N VAL A 30 -5.24 8.91 -16.85
CA VAL A 30 -6.56 8.30 -16.64
C VAL A 30 -6.65 7.73 -15.22
N PHE A 31 -7.82 7.86 -14.60
CA PHE A 31 -8.07 7.31 -13.26
C PHE A 31 -9.52 6.85 -13.10
N GLY A 32 -9.75 5.92 -12.17
CA GLY A 32 -11.09 5.52 -11.78
C GLY A 32 -11.72 6.60 -10.89
N LEU A 33 -12.95 7.00 -11.18
CA LEU A 33 -13.70 7.96 -10.37
C LEU A 33 -14.94 7.27 -9.78
N SER A 34 -14.79 6.77 -8.55
CA SER A 34 -15.80 5.93 -7.90
C SER A 34 -16.91 6.73 -7.23
N GLY A 35 -16.70 8.02 -6.95
CA GLY A 35 -17.58 8.82 -6.08
C GLY A 35 -17.25 8.70 -4.59
N GLY A 36 -16.15 8.02 -4.25
CA GLY A 36 -15.49 8.05 -2.95
C GLY A 36 -14.44 9.17 -2.87
N VAL A 37 -14.03 9.49 -1.63
CA VAL A 37 -13.15 10.63 -1.33
C VAL A 37 -11.76 10.53 -1.99
N ASP A 38 -11.15 9.35 -2.04
CA ASP A 38 -9.77 9.20 -2.52
C ASP A 38 -9.68 9.50 -4.02
N SER A 39 -10.58 8.91 -4.81
CA SER A 39 -10.69 9.21 -6.24
C SER A 39 -11.07 10.66 -6.54
N ALA A 40 -11.86 11.30 -5.67
CA ALA A 40 -12.21 12.71 -5.81
C ALA A 40 -11.00 13.62 -5.54
N VAL A 41 -10.16 13.30 -4.55
CA VAL A 41 -8.90 14.00 -4.29
C VAL A 41 -7.96 13.86 -5.48
N ILE A 42 -7.79 12.64 -6.02
CA ILE A 42 -6.98 12.41 -7.23
C ILE A 42 -7.49 13.24 -8.41
N ALA A 43 -8.80 13.33 -8.63
CA ALA A 43 -9.36 14.17 -9.70
C ALA A 43 -8.95 15.65 -9.56
N HIS A 44 -9.04 16.20 -8.34
CA HIS A 44 -8.64 17.59 -8.08
C HIS A 44 -7.13 17.79 -8.28
N LEU A 45 -6.30 16.87 -7.79
CA LEU A 45 -4.84 16.95 -7.90
C LEU A 45 -4.37 16.83 -9.36
N CYS A 46 -4.92 15.87 -10.12
CA CYS A 46 -4.60 15.68 -11.54
C CYS A 46 -5.03 16.90 -12.38
N SER A 47 -6.23 17.45 -12.17
CA SER A 47 -6.69 18.65 -12.87
C SER A 47 -5.82 19.87 -12.55
N ARG A 48 -5.41 20.06 -11.28
CA ARG A 48 -4.46 21.12 -10.90
C ARG A 48 -3.07 20.91 -11.53
N ALA A 49 -2.64 19.66 -11.67
CA ALA A 49 -1.31 19.34 -12.19
C ALA A 49 -1.19 19.49 -13.71
N LEU A 50 -2.19 19.04 -14.46
CA LEU A 50 -2.09 18.86 -15.91
C LEU A 50 -3.11 19.70 -16.70
N GLY A 51 -4.08 20.30 -16.01
CA GLY A 51 -5.29 20.83 -16.62
C GLY A 51 -6.30 19.73 -16.96
N SER A 52 -7.58 20.09 -16.99
CA SER A 52 -8.66 19.10 -17.08
C SER A 52 -8.70 18.34 -18.41
N ASN A 53 -8.23 18.94 -19.51
CA ASN A 53 -8.20 18.29 -20.83
C ASN A 53 -7.17 17.15 -20.94
N SER A 54 -6.12 17.18 -20.10
CA SER A 54 -5.10 16.11 -20.01
C SER A 54 -5.47 15.07 -18.95
N CYS A 55 -6.72 15.05 -18.50
CA CYS A 55 -7.25 14.07 -17.56
C CYS A 55 -8.43 13.34 -18.20
N LEU A 56 -8.59 12.06 -17.87
CA LEU A 56 -9.76 11.26 -18.23
C LEU A 56 -10.25 10.49 -17.00
N ALA A 57 -11.51 10.67 -16.63
CA ALA A 57 -12.13 9.92 -15.55
C ALA A 57 -12.95 8.72 -16.09
N LEU A 58 -12.74 7.53 -15.55
CA LEU A 58 -13.60 6.38 -15.80
C LEU A 58 -14.51 6.10 -14.62
N ILE A 59 -15.83 6.17 -14.86
CA ILE A 59 -16.86 5.82 -13.87
C ILE A 59 -17.38 4.43 -14.22
N MET A 60 -17.07 3.44 -13.39
CA MET A 60 -17.26 2.02 -13.72
C MET A 60 -18.16 1.31 -12.69
N PRO A 61 -19.47 1.63 -12.68
CA PRO A 61 -20.40 1.08 -11.72
C PRO A 61 -20.72 -0.38 -12.04
N ASN A 62 -21.02 -1.15 -10.99
CA ASN A 62 -21.79 -2.38 -11.13
C ASN A 62 -23.15 -2.15 -10.49
N SER A 63 -24.20 -2.06 -11.29
CA SER A 63 -25.55 -1.68 -10.84
C SER A 63 -26.17 -2.64 -9.81
N GLU A 64 -25.61 -3.82 -9.61
CA GLU A 64 -26.08 -4.77 -8.60
C GLU A 64 -25.74 -4.37 -7.16
N PHE A 65 -24.64 -3.64 -6.96
CA PHE A 65 -24.13 -3.35 -5.62
C PHE A 65 -23.44 -1.99 -5.47
N THR A 66 -23.10 -1.30 -6.56
CA THR A 66 -22.65 0.09 -6.51
C THR A 66 -23.87 1.00 -6.33
N PRO A 67 -23.95 1.78 -5.23
CA PRO A 67 -25.04 2.72 -5.03
C PRO A 67 -25.13 3.75 -6.16
N SER A 68 -26.34 4.04 -6.64
CA SER A 68 -26.52 5.04 -7.71
C SER A 68 -26.03 6.44 -7.32
N SER A 69 -25.97 6.76 -6.02
CA SER A 69 -25.38 7.98 -5.49
C SER A 69 -23.89 8.11 -5.81
N GLU A 70 -23.12 7.01 -5.76
CA GLU A 70 -21.68 7.03 -6.06
C GLU A 70 -21.40 7.39 -7.52
N THR A 71 -22.20 6.84 -8.45
CA THR A 71 -22.10 7.22 -9.87
C THR A 71 -22.42 8.70 -10.07
N LYS A 72 -23.44 9.23 -9.38
CA LYS A 72 -23.80 10.66 -9.44
C LYS A 72 -22.70 11.55 -8.85
N ASP A 73 -22.08 11.13 -7.75
CA ASP A 73 -20.98 11.85 -7.12
C ASP A 73 -19.73 11.88 -8.00
N GLY A 74 -19.41 10.77 -8.67
CA GLY A 74 -18.34 10.75 -9.68
C GLY A 74 -18.61 11.73 -10.83
N ILE A 75 -19.84 11.72 -11.37
CA ILE A 75 -20.24 12.67 -12.43
C ILE A 75 -20.15 14.12 -11.91
N LEU A 76 -20.59 14.38 -10.68
CA LEU A 76 -20.53 15.70 -10.06
C LEU A 76 -19.09 16.23 -10.00
N VAL A 77 -18.15 15.42 -9.51
CA VAL A 77 -16.73 15.79 -9.41
C VAL A 77 -16.10 16.00 -10.78
N ALA A 78 -16.33 15.09 -11.74
CA ALA A 78 -15.81 15.26 -13.09
C ALA A 78 -16.34 16.54 -13.75
N THR A 79 -17.65 16.81 -13.60
CA THR A 79 -18.31 17.99 -14.17
C THR A 79 -17.82 19.27 -13.51
N SER A 80 -17.70 19.33 -12.18
CA SER A 80 -17.25 20.53 -11.48
C SER A 80 -15.82 20.93 -11.85
N LEU A 81 -14.98 19.94 -12.18
CA LEU A 81 -13.59 20.14 -12.59
C LEU A 81 -13.43 20.26 -14.12
N SER A 82 -14.51 20.14 -14.90
CA SER A 82 -14.46 20.09 -16.37
C SER A 82 -13.53 18.99 -16.92
N ILE A 83 -13.42 17.86 -16.20
CA ILE A 83 -12.65 16.69 -16.62
C ILE A 83 -13.54 15.84 -17.54
N PRO A 84 -13.08 15.49 -18.76
CA PRO A 84 -13.75 14.50 -19.59
C PRO A 84 -13.93 13.17 -18.83
N TYR A 85 -15.11 12.57 -18.93
CA TYR A 85 -15.39 11.29 -18.28
C TYR A 85 -16.14 10.32 -19.19
N ILE A 86 -15.95 9.03 -18.95
CA ILE A 86 -16.68 7.94 -19.63
C ILE A 86 -17.31 7.05 -18.57
N ILE A 87 -18.59 6.73 -18.73
CA ILE A 87 -19.28 5.73 -17.91
C ILE A 87 -19.18 4.38 -18.60
N LYS A 88 -18.57 3.38 -17.94
CA LYS A 88 -18.45 2.00 -18.45
C LYS A 88 -19.02 1.01 -17.43
N PRO A 89 -20.33 0.71 -17.49
CA PRO A 89 -20.96 -0.24 -16.57
C PRO A 89 -20.38 -1.66 -16.73
N LEU A 90 -20.15 -2.35 -15.62
CA LEU A 90 -19.45 -3.65 -15.59
C LEU A 90 -20.34 -4.87 -15.36
N GLN A 91 -21.62 -4.67 -15.04
CA GLN A 91 -22.51 -5.74 -14.57
C GLN A 91 -22.56 -6.93 -15.54
N HIS A 92 -22.62 -6.69 -16.85
CA HIS A 92 -22.70 -7.76 -17.85
C HIS A 92 -21.38 -8.54 -17.94
N MET A 93 -20.25 -7.84 -18.01
CA MET A 93 -18.91 -8.47 -18.03
C MET A 93 -18.67 -9.35 -16.80
N VAL A 94 -19.05 -8.88 -15.62
CA VAL A 94 -18.90 -9.65 -14.38
C VAL A 94 -19.82 -10.87 -14.39
N ARG A 95 -21.12 -10.69 -14.69
CA ARG A 95 -22.11 -11.79 -14.72
C ARG A 95 -21.71 -12.89 -15.69
N GLU A 96 -21.31 -12.53 -16.91
CA GLU A 96 -20.90 -13.50 -17.93
C GLU A 96 -19.65 -14.27 -17.50
N SER A 97 -18.70 -13.60 -16.85
CA SER A 97 -17.44 -14.22 -16.41
C SER A 97 -17.63 -15.25 -15.28
N VAL A 98 -18.73 -15.15 -14.51
CA VAL A 98 -19.02 -16.07 -13.39
C VAL A 98 -20.22 -16.98 -13.67
N ALA A 99 -20.77 -16.96 -14.88
CA ALA A 99 -22.02 -17.65 -15.22
C ALA A 99 -21.99 -19.17 -15.04
N HIS A 100 -20.80 -19.78 -15.06
CA HIS A 100 -20.62 -21.22 -14.87
C HIS A 100 -20.52 -21.63 -13.38
N ASP A 101 -20.37 -20.67 -12.48
CA ASP A 101 -20.33 -20.93 -11.05
C ASP A 101 -21.76 -20.92 -10.49
N GLN A 102 -22.21 -22.05 -9.93
CA GLN A 102 -23.55 -22.14 -9.32
C GLN A 102 -23.69 -21.21 -8.11
N ASN A 103 -22.59 -20.94 -7.41
CA ASN A 103 -22.51 -20.02 -6.28
C ASN A 103 -21.14 -19.33 -6.28
N PRO A 104 -20.95 -18.29 -7.09
CA PRO A 104 -19.64 -17.66 -7.27
C PRO A 104 -19.16 -17.07 -5.94
N PRO A 105 -17.90 -17.34 -5.52
CA PRO A 105 -17.41 -16.86 -4.23
C PRO A 105 -17.38 -15.33 -4.18
N LYS A 106 -18.09 -14.76 -3.21
CA LYS A 106 -18.28 -13.31 -3.00
C LYS A 106 -16.99 -12.47 -3.17
N VAL A 107 -15.92 -12.85 -2.45
CA VAL A 107 -14.63 -12.13 -2.50
C VAL A 107 -13.94 -12.27 -3.86
N ALA A 108 -14.03 -13.44 -4.50
CA ALA A 108 -13.45 -13.67 -5.81
C ALA A 108 -14.16 -12.84 -6.89
N SER A 109 -15.49 -12.77 -6.85
CA SER A 109 -16.30 -11.93 -7.75
C SER A 109 -16.03 -10.45 -7.56
N GLY A 110 -15.88 -10.00 -6.30
CA GLY A 110 -15.48 -8.63 -5.98
C GLY A 110 -14.11 -8.28 -6.57
N ASN A 111 -13.13 -9.17 -6.38
CA ASN A 111 -11.78 -9.00 -6.95
C ASN A 111 -11.78 -9.02 -8.49
N LEU A 112 -12.63 -9.84 -9.12
CA LEU A 112 -12.80 -9.83 -10.57
C LEU A 112 -13.31 -8.47 -11.06
N ASN A 113 -14.31 -7.90 -10.37
CA ASN A 113 -14.81 -6.57 -10.69
C ASN A 113 -13.71 -5.49 -10.61
N ALA A 114 -12.90 -5.51 -9.54
CA ALA A 114 -11.75 -4.59 -9.41
C ALA A 114 -10.72 -4.76 -10.54
N ARG A 115 -10.44 -6.00 -10.97
CA ARG A 115 -9.51 -6.30 -12.07
C ARG A 115 -10.04 -5.89 -13.43
N LEU A 116 -11.35 -5.99 -13.66
CA LEU A 116 -11.97 -5.48 -14.88
C LEU A 116 -11.88 -3.95 -14.96
N ARG A 117 -12.02 -3.24 -13.82
CA ARG A 117 -11.77 -1.80 -13.75
C ARG A 117 -10.33 -1.46 -14.16
N ALA A 118 -9.36 -2.17 -13.61
CA ALA A 118 -7.95 -2.00 -13.99
C ALA A 118 -7.73 -2.22 -15.50
N ALA A 119 -8.28 -3.29 -16.06
CA ALA A 119 -8.16 -3.58 -17.49
C ALA A 119 -8.72 -2.45 -18.36
N LEU A 120 -9.85 -1.86 -17.99
CA LEU A 120 -10.44 -0.74 -18.72
C LEU A 120 -9.66 0.56 -18.56
N LEU A 121 -9.07 0.81 -17.38
CA LEU A 121 -8.18 1.96 -17.17
C LEU A 121 -6.98 1.87 -18.09
N TYR A 122 -6.28 0.73 -18.12
CA TYR A 122 -5.13 0.54 -19.01
C TYR A 122 -5.52 0.54 -20.50
N TYR A 123 -6.72 0.05 -20.85
CA TYR A 123 -7.23 0.15 -22.23
C TYR A 123 -7.36 1.61 -22.68
N GLU A 124 -7.96 2.48 -21.86
CA GLU A 124 -8.06 3.90 -22.19
C GLU A 124 -6.71 4.63 -22.08
N ALA A 125 -5.87 4.25 -21.11
CA ALA A 125 -4.50 4.78 -20.99
C ALA A 125 -3.73 4.58 -22.29
N GLN A 126 -3.74 3.35 -22.83
CA GLN A 126 -3.04 3.00 -24.07
C GLN A 126 -3.59 3.76 -25.29
N LYS A 127 -4.92 3.91 -25.40
CA LYS A 127 -5.55 4.65 -26.51
C LYS A 127 -5.15 6.12 -26.55
N HIS A 128 -4.95 6.72 -25.38
CA HIS A 128 -4.70 8.14 -25.24
C HIS A 128 -3.22 8.49 -25.00
N SER A 129 -2.33 7.49 -24.93
CA SER A 129 -0.94 7.65 -24.46
C SER A 129 -0.87 8.31 -23.09
N TYR A 130 -1.75 7.88 -22.18
CA TYR A 130 -1.88 8.36 -20.80
C TYR A 130 -1.27 7.37 -19.82
N LEU A 131 -1.02 7.83 -18.58
CA LEU A 131 -0.67 6.97 -17.44
C LEU A 131 -1.90 6.70 -16.56
N VAL A 132 -1.96 5.52 -15.94
CA VAL A 132 -2.99 5.15 -14.95
C VAL A 132 -2.58 5.67 -13.57
N VAL A 133 -3.42 6.49 -12.96
CA VAL A 133 -3.21 7.03 -11.61
C VAL A 133 -4.03 6.24 -10.61
N GLY A 134 -3.35 5.63 -9.64
CA GLY A 134 -3.98 4.90 -8.53
C GLY A 134 -4.47 5.83 -7.43
N THR A 135 -5.40 5.34 -6.63
CA THR A 135 -6.09 6.12 -5.59
C THR A 135 -5.83 5.61 -4.18
N ASP A 136 -4.95 4.60 -4.02
CA ASP A 136 -4.67 3.99 -2.73
C ASP A 136 -4.05 5.01 -1.77
N ASP A 137 -4.65 5.13 -0.59
CA ASP A 137 -4.06 5.87 0.54
C ASP A 137 -3.12 4.97 1.34
N ARG A 138 -2.36 5.57 2.26
CA ARG A 138 -1.35 4.88 3.06
C ARG A 138 -1.95 3.78 3.92
N SER A 139 -3.11 4.02 4.52
CA SER A 139 -3.81 3.09 5.40
C SER A 139 -4.24 1.84 4.63
N GLU A 140 -4.90 2.04 3.49
CA GLU A 140 -5.30 0.95 2.57
C GLU A 140 -4.08 0.16 2.08
N HIS A 141 -3.04 0.88 1.64
CA HIS A 141 -1.80 0.28 1.15
C HIS A 141 -1.11 -0.56 2.23
N MET A 142 -0.95 -0.02 3.44
CA MET A 142 -0.33 -0.71 4.57
C MET A 142 -1.13 -1.91 5.05
N LEU A 143 -2.47 -1.83 5.10
CA LEU A 143 -3.32 -2.97 5.43
C LEU A 143 -3.41 -3.99 4.29
N GLY A 144 -3.00 -3.60 3.08
CA GLY A 144 -3.25 -4.37 1.87
C GLY A 144 -4.75 -4.51 1.57
N TYR A 145 -5.52 -3.51 1.96
CA TYR A 145 -6.98 -3.44 1.81
C TYR A 145 -7.38 -2.97 0.41
N PHE A 146 -6.81 -3.66 -0.60
CA PHE A 146 -7.04 -3.42 -2.02
C PHE A 146 -6.88 -4.73 -2.80
N THR A 147 -7.41 -4.79 -4.01
CA THR A 147 -7.25 -5.97 -4.88
C THR A 147 -5.90 -5.91 -5.59
N LYS A 148 -5.03 -6.91 -5.38
CA LYS A 148 -3.79 -7.03 -6.17
C LYS A 148 -4.12 -7.18 -7.66
N TYR A 149 -3.54 -6.30 -8.48
CA TYR A 149 -3.82 -6.14 -9.91
C TYR A 149 -5.26 -5.71 -10.25
N GLY A 150 -6.01 -5.20 -9.25
CA GLY A 150 -7.29 -4.55 -9.44
C GLY A 150 -7.15 -3.04 -9.22
N ASP A 151 -7.83 -2.52 -8.21
CA ASP A 151 -7.78 -1.12 -7.80
C ASP A 151 -6.36 -0.62 -7.51
N GLY A 152 -5.45 -1.46 -6.99
CA GLY A 152 -4.04 -1.12 -6.82
C GLY A 152 -3.17 -1.18 -8.08
N ALA A 153 -3.72 -1.49 -9.26
CA ALA A 153 -2.95 -1.58 -10.51
C ALA A 153 -2.84 -0.20 -11.19
N CYS A 154 -1.66 0.41 -11.10
CA CYS A 154 -1.43 1.76 -11.63
C CYS A 154 0.05 2.00 -11.99
N ASP A 155 0.31 3.11 -12.69
CA ASP A 155 1.66 3.57 -13.02
C ASP A 155 2.22 4.49 -11.93
N MET A 156 1.35 5.16 -11.15
CA MET A 156 1.75 6.02 -10.04
C MET A 156 0.70 6.10 -8.93
N LEU A 157 1.15 6.40 -7.71
CA LEU A 157 0.32 6.53 -6.51
C LEU A 157 0.57 7.88 -5.81
N PRO A 158 -0.15 8.95 -6.17
CA PRO A 158 0.17 10.30 -5.70
C PRO A 158 -0.12 10.54 -4.20
N ILE A 159 -1.03 9.76 -3.59
CA ILE A 159 -1.49 9.97 -2.20
C ILE A 159 -1.13 8.82 -1.24
N VAL A 160 -0.36 7.82 -1.68
CA VAL A 160 -0.04 6.62 -0.86
C VAL A 160 0.78 6.91 0.40
N SER A 161 1.34 8.12 0.52
CA SER A 161 2.04 8.55 1.74
C SER A 161 1.11 9.21 2.78
N LEU A 162 -0.15 9.44 2.44
CA LEU A 162 -1.14 10.07 3.32
C LEU A 162 -2.07 9.02 3.92
N TYR A 163 -2.25 9.06 5.23
CA TYR A 163 -3.26 8.27 5.94
C TYR A 163 -4.69 8.73 5.59
N LYS A 164 -5.70 7.89 5.81
CA LYS A 164 -7.09 8.18 5.43
C LYS A 164 -7.59 9.49 6.04
N THR A 165 -7.28 9.71 7.30
CA THR A 165 -7.58 10.94 8.03
C THR A 165 -6.96 12.17 7.35
N GLN A 166 -5.71 12.06 6.89
CA GLN A 166 -5.03 13.13 6.16
C GLN A 166 -5.62 13.32 4.74
N VAL A 167 -6.10 12.26 4.10
CA VAL A 167 -6.82 12.35 2.83
C VAL A 167 -8.14 13.11 3.00
N TRP A 168 -8.89 12.88 4.08
CA TRP A 168 -10.10 13.67 4.39
C TRP A 168 -9.81 15.15 4.57
N ASP A 169 -8.73 15.48 5.28
CA ASP A 169 -8.33 16.88 5.48
C ASP A 169 -7.86 17.53 4.17
N LEU A 170 -7.08 16.79 3.36
CA LEU A 170 -6.69 17.23 2.03
C LEU A 170 -7.90 17.41 1.10
N ALA A 171 -8.91 16.54 1.20
CA ALA A 171 -10.16 16.65 0.45
C ALA A 171 -10.89 17.97 0.74
N ARG A 172 -10.95 18.37 2.02
CA ARG A 172 -11.50 19.68 2.41
C ARG A 172 -10.67 20.82 1.82
N TYR A 173 -9.35 20.71 1.89
CA TYR A 173 -8.45 21.73 1.35
C TYR A 173 -8.58 21.92 -0.17
N VAL A 174 -8.68 20.83 -0.93
CA VAL A 174 -8.75 20.90 -2.40
C VAL A 174 -10.14 21.24 -2.93
N GLY A 175 -11.17 21.19 -2.07
CA GLY A 175 -12.54 21.60 -2.39
C GLY A 175 -13.50 20.46 -2.75
N VAL A 176 -13.23 19.24 -2.31
CA VAL A 176 -14.15 18.11 -2.51
C VAL A 176 -15.49 18.39 -1.80
N PRO A 177 -16.65 18.13 -2.42
CA PRO A 177 -17.95 18.32 -1.79
C PRO A 177 -18.07 17.60 -0.44
N ARG A 178 -18.59 18.31 0.57
CA ARG A 178 -18.68 17.84 1.96
C ARG A 178 -19.36 16.46 2.09
N HIS A 179 -20.44 16.22 1.35
CA HIS A 179 -21.18 14.95 1.42
C HIS A 179 -20.39 13.76 0.87
N ILE A 180 -19.38 13.98 0.02
CA ILE A 180 -18.45 12.93 -0.43
C ILE A 180 -17.41 12.63 0.65
N ILE A 181 -16.95 13.67 1.37
CA ILE A 181 -15.96 13.53 2.46
C ILE A 181 -16.58 12.81 3.67
N GLU A 182 -17.82 13.15 4.03
CA GLU A 182 -18.51 12.59 5.20
C GLU A 182 -19.15 11.21 4.95
N LYS A 183 -19.09 10.73 3.70
CA LYS A 183 -19.60 9.40 3.35
C LYS A 183 -18.76 8.32 4.05
N GLU A 184 -19.42 7.30 4.58
CA GLU A 184 -18.73 6.16 5.17
C GLU A 184 -17.88 5.42 4.12
N PRO A 185 -16.58 5.19 4.35
CA PRO A 185 -15.73 4.48 3.40
C PRO A 185 -16.14 3.02 3.20
N GLY A 186 -16.16 2.58 1.94
CA GLY A 186 -16.45 1.20 1.57
C GLY A 186 -15.93 0.85 0.17
N PRO A 187 -15.40 -0.37 -0.05
CA PRO A 187 -14.96 -0.80 -1.39
C PRO A 187 -16.13 -1.04 -2.35
N HIS A 188 -17.35 -1.26 -1.82
CA HIS A 188 -18.57 -1.55 -2.58
C HIS A 188 -18.35 -2.59 -3.69
N LEU A 189 -17.62 -3.66 -3.37
CA LEU A 189 -17.42 -4.81 -4.26
C LEU A 189 -18.58 -5.82 -4.21
N TRP A 190 -19.47 -5.67 -3.23
CA TRP A 190 -20.71 -6.43 -3.01
C TRP A 190 -21.64 -5.60 -2.11
N ALA A 191 -22.89 -6.05 -1.91
CA ALA A 191 -23.88 -5.33 -1.10
C ALA A 191 -23.43 -5.14 0.36
N ASP A 192 -23.61 -3.93 0.90
CA ASP A 192 -23.28 -3.53 2.29
C ASP A 192 -21.79 -3.70 2.66
N HIS A 193 -20.90 -3.56 1.68
CA HIS A 193 -19.46 -3.69 1.87
C HIS A 193 -18.84 -2.41 2.45
N LEU A 194 -18.88 -2.26 3.78
CA LEU A 194 -18.27 -1.16 4.53
C LEU A 194 -16.90 -1.57 5.11
N ALA A 195 -15.93 -0.65 5.06
CA ALA A 195 -14.59 -0.90 5.56
C ALA A 195 -14.56 -1.06 7.10
N SER A 196 -15.35 -0.26 7.81
CA SER A 196 -15.51 -0.30 9.27
C SER A 196 -15.97 -1.69 9.76
N SER A 197 -16.91 -2.32 9.05
CA SER A 197 -17.45 -3.64 9.37
C SER A 197 -16.44 -4.76 9.13
N GLU A 198 -15.61 -4.66 8.09
CA GLU A 198 -14.63 -5.70 7.75
C GLU A 198 -13.33 -5.57 8.57
N LEU A 199 -12.85 -4.34 8.75
CA LEU A 199 -11.64 -4.05 9.53
C LEU A 199 -11.92 -4.05 11.03
N GLY A 200 -13.18 -3.82 11.44
CA GLY A 200 -13.68 -3.76 12.81
C GLY A 200 -13.15 -2.56 13.63
N LEU A 201 -12.53 -1.59 12.98
CA LEU A 201 -12.08 -0.31 13.55
C LEU A 201 -12.35 0.80 12.53
N GLY A 202 -12.57 2.02 13.03
CA GLY A 202 -12.61 3.20 12.17
C GLY A 202 -11.21 3.60 11.71
N TYR A 203 -11.12 4.27 10.56
CA TYR A 203 -9.83 4.72 10.03
C TYR A 203 -9.06 5.66 10.97
N ALA A 204 -9.74 6.46 11.79
CA ALA A 204 -9.06 7.30 12.78
C ALA A 204 -8.25 6.47 13.79
N ASP A 205 -8.78 5.33 14.24
CA ASP A 205 -8.10 4.42 15.14
C ASP A 205 -7.00 3.63 14.43
N ILE A 206 -7.29 3.15 13.22
CA ILE A 206 -6.33 2.42 12.37
C ILE A 206 -5.11 3.30 12.08
N ASP A 207 -5.33 4.54 11.64
CA ASP A 207 -4.26 5.49 11.31
C ASP A 207 -3.39 5.77 12.53
N ARG A 208 -3.99 5.96 13.71
CA ARG A 208 -3.26 6.15 14.97
C ARG A 208 -2.39 4.95 15.31
N VAL A 209 -2.91 3.72 15.13
CA VAL A 209 -2.12 2.49 15.34
C VAL A 209 -0.98 2.41 14.34
N LEU A 210 -1.25 2.60 13.04
CA LEU A 210 -0.22 2.51 11.99
C LEU A 210 0.87 3.57 12.18
N GLN A 211 0.52 4.81 12.54
CA GLN A 211 1.48 5.88 12.82
C GLN A 211 2.39 5.51 14.00
N ARG A 212 1.82 5.04 15.10
CA ARG A 212 2.57 4.65 16.31
C ARG A 212 3.41 3.39 16.11
N LEU A 213 3.05 2.53 15.16
CA LEU A 213 3.83 1.35 14.80
C LEU A 213 5.02 1.68 13.89
N TYR A 214 4.82 2.54 12.87
CA TYR A 214 5.76 2.63 11.74
C TYR A 214 6.42 4.01 11.56
N ASP A 215 5.81 5.08 12.07
CA ASP A 215 6.31 6.45 11.89
C ASP A 215 6.87 7.05 13.18
N GLU A 216 6.22 6.78 14.30
CA GLU A 216 6.56 7.29 15.63
C GLU A 216 6.54 6.13 16.63
N PRO A 217 7.54 5.22 16.59
CA PRO A 217 7.53 3.97 17.36
C PRO A 217 7.45 4.23 18.88
N THR A 218 6.32 3.88 19.49
CA THR A 218 6.08 4.00 20.94
C THR A 218 5.32 2.78 21.48
N GLN A 219 4.94 2.81 22.77
CA GLN A 219 4.04 1.78 23.33
C GLN A 219 2.61 2.00 22.82
N VAL A 220 2.31 1.41 21.66
CA VAL A 220 1.07 1.62 20.89
C VAL A 220 -0.21 1.42 21.71
N SER A 221 -0.30 0.38 22.53
CA SER A 221 -1.51 0.12 23.32
C SER A 221 -1.79 1.20 24.37
N ALA A 222 -0.76 1.62 25.10
CA ALA A 222 -0.86 2.69 26.08
C ALA A 222 -1.21 4.04 25.42
N ASP A 223 -0.59 4.30 24.26
CA ASP A 223 -0.74 5.57 23.55
C ASP A 223 -1.99 5.66 22.70
N THR A 224 -2.74 4.58 22.49
CA THR A 224 -3.95 4.61 21.65
C THR A 224 -5.24 4.32 22.39
N ASN A 225 -5.18 3.68 23.57
CA ASN A 225 -6.34 3.14 24.27
C ASN A 225 -7.14 2.13 23.40
N ILE A 226 -6.47 1.52 22.41
CA ILE A 226 -7.03 0.48 21.56
C ILE A 226 -6.66 -0.89 22.15
N PRO A 227 -7.60 -1.84 22.24
CA PRO A 227 -7.33 -3.18 22.74
C PRO A 227 -6.23 -3.92 21.94
N LEU A 228 -5.38 -4.68 22.65
CA LEU A 228 -4.22 -5.37 22.05
C LEU A 228 -4.60 -6.34 20.94
N ASP A 229 -5.73 -7.05 21.07
CA ASP A 229 -6.26 -7.95 20.05
C ASP A 229 -6.55 -7.21 18.73
N ARG A 230 -7.10 -5.99 18.81
CA ARG A 230 -7.38 -5.14 17.63
C ARG A 230 -6.09 -4.61 17.00
N ILE A 231 -5.08 -4.29 17.81
CA ILE A 231 -3.74 -3.92 17.31
C ILE A 231 -3.08 -5.12 16.61
N HIS A 232 -3.20 -6.33 17.16
CA HIS A 232 -2.72 -7.56 16.54
C HIS A 232 -3.43 -7.87 15.21
N ASP A 233 -4.74 -7.59 15.11
CA ASP A 233 -5.48 -7.74 13.85
C ASP A 233 -4.91 -6.82 12.76
N ILE A 234 -4.61 -5.55 13.07
CA ILE A 234 -3.97 -4.60 12.14
C ILE A 234 -2.58 -5.10 11.72
N LEU A 235 -1.76 -5.56 12.67
CA LEU A 235 -0.44 -6.12 12.38
C LEU A 235 -0.51 -7.34 11.47
N ARG A 236 -1.48 -8.23 11.71
CA ARG A 236 -1.72 -9.41 10.88
C ARG A 236 -2.12 -9.02 9.46
N LEU A 237 -3.06 -8.08 9.29
CA LEU A 237 -3.46 -7.56 7.98
C LEU A 237 -2.26 -6.98 7.21
N HIS A 238 -1.42 -6.17 7.88
CA HIS A 238 -0.21 -5.64 7.28
C HIS A 238 0.73 -6.78 6.83
N LYS A 239 1.06 -7.71 7.73
CA LYS A 239 2.01 -8.79 7.45
C LYS A 239 1.53 -9.73 6.34
N ASP A 240 0.29 -10.20 6.42
CA ASP A 240 -0.26 -11.19 5.48
C ASP A 240 -0.45 -10.61 4.09
N SER A 241 -0.56 -9.29 3.97
CA SER A 241 -0.70 -8.58 2.70
C SER A 241 0.61 -8.05 2.11
N ALA A 242 1.78 -8.31 2.72
CA ALA A 242 3.07 -7.81 2.25
C ALA A 242 3.33 -8.11 0.77
N HIS A 243 2.88 -9.27 0.28
CA HIS A 243 2.99 -9.67 -1.11
C HIS A 243 2.25 -8.75 -2.10
N LYS A 244 1.35 -7.87 -1.65
CA LYS A 244 0.65 -6.89 -2.48
C LYS A 244 1.47 -5.62 -2.73
N ARG A 245 2.44 -5.31 -1.86
CA ARG A 245 3.29 -4.11 -1.92
C ARG A 245 4.65 -4.34 -2.56
N THR A 246 4.97 -5.58 -2.90
CA THR A 246 6.24 -5.95 -3.54
C THR A 246 6.00 -6.48 -4.95
N LEU A 247 6.98 -6.27 -5.82
CA LEU A 247 7.02 -6.96 -7.10
C LEU A 247 7.00 -8.49 -6.90
N PRO A 248 6.47 -9.27 -7.87
CA PRO A 248 6.58 -10.72 -7.84
C PRO A 248 8.04 -11.15 -7.65
N PRO A 249 8.32 -12.16 -6.80
CA PRO A 249 9.67 -12.66 -6.64
C PRO A 249 10.18 -13.22 -7.97
N MET A 250 11.34 -12.75 -8.43
CA MET A 250 11.97 -13.17 -9.67
C MET A 250 13.18 -14.07 -9.37
N ALA A 251 13.23 -15.24 -9.99
CA ALA A 251 14.43 -16.07 -9.97
C ALA A 251 15.57 -15.35 -10.71
N THR A 252 16.61 -14.93 -9.99
CA THR A 252 17.79 -14.31 -10.59
C THR A 252 18.90 -15.33 -10.78
N LEU A 253 19.33 -15.52 -12.02
CA LEU A 253 20.55 -16.26 -12.35
C LEU A 253 21.72 -15.27 -12.43
N THR A 254 22.37 -15.01 -11.30
CA THR A 254 23.63 -14.27 -11.29
C THR A 254 24.79 -15.24 -11.55
N ARG A 255 25.50 -15.08 -12.68
CA ARG A 255 26.80 -15.71 -12.88
C ARG A 255 27.82 -14.98 -12.01
N ASP A 256 28.29 -15.62 -10.94
CA ASP A 256 29.49 -15.18 -10.23
C ASP A 256 30.71 -15.57 -11.08
N ALA A 257 31.49 -14.57 -11.51
CA ALA A 257 32.70 -14.79 -12.31
C ALA A 257 33.83 -15.50 -11.53
N SER A 258 33.67 -15.64 -10.21
CA SER A 258 34.68 -16.23 -9.31
C SER A 258 34.26 -17.56 -8.67
N ASN A 259 33.00 -18.01 -8.82
CA ASN A 259 32.56 -19.27 -8.21
C ASN A 259 31.33 -19.89 -8.95
N PRO A 260 31.45 -21.06 -9.62
CA PRO A 260 30.37 -21.67 -10.39
C PRO A 260 29.35 -22.44 -9.53
N THR A 261 29.34 -22.26 -8.21
CA THR A 261 28.30 -22.84 -7.35
C THR A 261 27.16 -21.85 -7.18
N ILE A 262 25.97 -22.26 -7.62
CA ILE A 262 24.69 -21.57 -7.45
C ILE A 262 24.52 -21.33 -5.94
N TYR A 263 24.81 -20.12 -5.47
CA TYR A 263 24.32 -19.73 -4.15
C TYR A 263 22.80 -19.72 -4.21
N LYS A 264 22.17 -20.64 -3.47
CA LYS A 264 20.80 -20.44 -2.97
C LYS A 264 20.85 -19.12 -2.20
N LYS A 265 20.45 -18.02 -2.84
CA LYS A 265 20.33 -16.71 -2.18
C LYS A 265 19.53 -16.88 -0.90
N ALA A 266 20.01 -16.28 0.18
CA ALA A 266 19.24 -16.13 1.39
C ALA A 266 17.94 -15.38 1.06
N TRP A 267 16.82 -15.92 1.51
CA TRP A 267 15.50 -15.35 1.32
C TRP A 267 15.38 -14.03 2.09
N GLY A 268 15.29 -12.91 1.37
CA GLY A 268 15.13 -11.56 1.93
C GLY A 268 16.00 -10.50 1.24
N SER A 269 15.56 -9.23 1.27
CA SER A 269 16.28 -8.06 0.76
C SER A 269 17.41 -7.63 1.72
N ILE A 270 18.47 -8.43 1.78
CA ILE A 270 19.75 -8.02 2.37
C ILE A 270 20.48 -7.18 1.30
N GLU A 271 20.70 -5.90 1.57
CA GLU A 271 21.40 -4.99 0.64
C GLU A 271 22.89 -5.32 0.61
N GLN A 272 23.48 -5.51 1.79
CA GLN A 272 24.91 -5.75 1.94
C GLN A 272 25.20 -6.58 3.19
N LEU A 273 26.04 -7.62 3.03
CA LEU A 273 26.59 -8.41 4.13
C LEU A 273 28.10 -8.17 4.19
N THR A 274 28.56 -7.56 5.27
CA THR A 274 29.99 -7.39 5.53
C THR A 274 30.43 -8.43 6.56
N ARG A 275 31.29 -9.37 6.15
CA ARG A 275 31.75 -10.48 6.99
C ARG A 275 33.21 -10.32 7.37
N HIS A 276 33.50 -10.35 8.67
CA HIS A 276 34.87 -10.34 9.18
C HIS A 276 35.30 -11.76 9.55
N THR A 277 36.10 -12.40 8.69
CA THR A 277 36.40 -13.83 8.75
C THR A 277 37.19 -14.27 9.99
N SER A 278 38.00 -13.39 10.57
CA SER A 278 38.84 -13.69 11.74
C SER A 278 38.12 -13.54 13.09
N SER A 279 36.99 -12.83 13.16
CA SER A 279 36.27 -12.56 14.41
C SER A 279 34.87 -13.20 14.49
N GLY A 280 34.39 -13.83 13.40
CA GLY A 280 33.05 -14.45 13.37
C GLY A 280 31.90 -13.44 13.37
N VAL A 281 32.19 -12.16 13.13
CA VAL A 281 31.23 -11.06 13.16
C VAL A 281 30.70 -10.77 11.76
N ASN A 282 29.38 -10.63 11.65
CA ASN A 282 28.68 -10.16 10.45
C ASN A 282 28.02 -8.82 10.73
N ILE A 283 28.05 -7.90 9.75
CA ILE A 283 27.22 -6.69 9.75
C ILE A 283 26.21 -6.83 8.61
N LEU A 284 24.93 -6.79 8.99
CA LEU A 284 23.79 -6.87 8.08
C LEU A 284 23.23 -5.47 7.85
N HIS A 285 23.23 -5.01 6.61
CA HIS A 285 22.58 -3.78 6.18
C HIS A 285 21.20 -4.11 5.63
N LEU A 286 20.17 -3.63 6.32
CA LEU A 286 18.78 -3.96 6.04
C LEU A 286 18.01 -2.74 5.56
N ASN A 287 17.32 -2.91 4.43
CA ASN A 287 16.44 -1.89 3.90
C ASN A 287 15.18 -1.73 4.76
N PRO A 288 14.54 -0.56 4.70
CA PRO A 288 13.17 -0.39 5.16
C PRO A 288 12.27 -1.51 4.62
N GLU A 289 11.41 -2.06 5.47
CA GLU A 289 10.46 -3.12 5.12
C GLU A 289 11.09 -4.47 4.69
N SER A 290 12.40 -4.64 4.86
CA SER A 290 13.04 -5.95 4.68
C SER A 290 12.52 -6.95 5.70
N ILE A 291 12.12 -8.12 5.20
CA ILE A 291 11.84 -9.31 6.01
C ILE A 291 13.01 -10.28 5.82
N ILE A 292 13.66 -10.66 6.90
CA ILE A 292 14.68 -11.73 6.88
C ILE A 292 14.20 -12.91 7.69
N GLU A 293 14.18 -14.07 7.07
CA GLU A 293 13.95 -15.34 7.75
C GLU A 293 15.25 -16.14 7.75
N ILE A 294 15.71 -16.49 8.95
CA ILE A 294 17.02 -17.13 9.13
C ILE A 294 16.82 -18.45 9.87
N GLN A 295 17.01 -19.55 9.15
CA GLN A 295 16.98 -20.91 9.70
C GLN A 295 18.41 -21.43 9.88
N LYS A 296 18.89 -21.66 11.11
CA LYS A 296 20.34 -21.83 11.34
C LYS A 296 20.81 -22.81 12.43
N SER A 297 22.08 -23.21 12.26
CA SER A 297 22.81 -24.26 12.96
C SER A 297 23.57 -23.85 14.24
N HIS A 298 23.57 -22.57 14.64
CA HIS A 298 24.33 -22.07 15.82
C HIS A 298 23.60 -20.90 16.51
N SER A 299 23.89 -20.67 17.80
CA SER A 299 23.40 -19.51 18.57
C SER A 299 24.05 -18.21 18.12
N ARG A 300 23.35 -17.08 18.29
CA ARG A 300 23.78 -15.75 17.82
C ARG A 300 23.48 -14.68 18.85
N LEU A 301 24.37 -13.71 18.96
CA LEU A 301 24.12 -12.46 19.68
C LEU A 301 24.01 -11.32 18.67
N TRP A 302 22.84 -10.70 18.63
CA TRP A 302 22.57 -9.54 17.79
C TRP A 302 22.67 -8.26 18.60
N ARG A 303 23.16 -7.21 17.96
CA ARG A 303 23.12 -5.84 18.47
C ARG A 303 22.68 -4.91 17.35
N VAL A 304 21.67 -4.10 17.60
CA VAL A 304 21.28 -3.05 16.64
C VAL A 304 22.29 -1.92 16.74
N ILE A 305 23.04 -1.68 15.66
CA ILE A 305 24.03 -0.62 15.55
C ILE A 305 23.34 0.71 15.24
N ASN A 306 22.31 0.68 14.39
CA ASN A 306 21.57 1.86 13.96
C ASN A 306 20.15 1.44 13.53
N GLY A 307 19.15 2.26 13.82
CA GLY A 307 17.76 2.04 13.45
C GLY A 307 16.97 1.20 14.45
N SER A 308 15.89 0.57 13.97
CA SER A 308 15.02 -0.28 14.79
C SER A 308 14.58 -1.52 14.02
N ALA A 309 14.46 -2.63 14.72
CA ALA A 309 14.00 -3.89 14.16
C ALA A 309 13.04 -4.60 15.11
N VAL A 310 12.07 -5.32 14.57
CA VAL A 310 11.25 -6.27 15.34
C VAL A 310 11.72 -7.67 14.97
N VAL A 311 12.18 -8.44 15.95
CA VAL A 311 12.57 -9.84 15.75
C VAL A 311 11.50 -10.73 16.36
N VAL A 312 10.82 -11.48 15.51
CA VAL A 312 9.82 -12.48 15.89
C VAL A 312 10.56 -13.80 16.04
N MET A 313 10.63 -14.33 17.26
CA MET A 313 11.20 -15.65 17.55
C MET A 313 10.06 -16.58 17.96
N ASP A 314 9.82 -17.61 17.15
CA ASP A 314 8.61 -18.43 17.23
C ASP A 314 7.33 -17.57 17.24
N ASP A 315 6.71 -17.37 18.41
CA ASP A 315 5.49 -16.58 18.64
C ASP A 315 5.72 -15.34 19.53
N ARG A 316 6.97 -14.93 19.73
CA ARG A 316 7.32 -13.77 20.57
C ARG A 316 8.01 -12.68 19.77
N ASP A 317 7.43 -11.49 19.80
CA ASP A 317 7.95 -10.31 19.15
C ASP A 317 8.88 -9.56 20.12
N VAL A 318 10.11 -9.32 19.68
CA VAL A 318 11.09 -8.51 20.41
C VAL A 318 11.39 -7.25 19.62
N VAL A 319 10.93 -6.11 20.14
CA VAL A 319 11.23 -4.80 19.57
C VAL A 319 12.64 -4.39 20.00
N LEU A 320 13.51 -4.13 19.03
CA LEU A 320 14.87 -3.70 19.20
C LEU A 320 15.04 -2.28 18.67
N SER A 321 15.62 -1.42 19.49
CA SER A 321 16.08 -0.07 19.11
C SER A 321 17.61 -0.03 19.08
N GLU A 322 18.18 1.06 18.58
CA GLU A 322 19.61 1.30 18.58
C GLU A 322 20.24 1.00 19.96
N GLY A 323 21.31 0.20 19.98
CA GLY A 323 21.98 -0.25 21.19
C GLY A 323 21.36 -1.48 21.86
N SER A 324 20.17 -1.92 21.44
CA SER A 324 19.54 -3.14 21.98
C SER A 324 20.31 -4.39 21.58
N HIS A 325 20.29 -5.38 22.47
CA HIS A 325 20.88 -6.70 22.26
C HIS A 325 19.81 -7.79 22.26
N LEU A 326 19.98 -8.79 21.39
CA LEU A 326 19.11 -9.96 21.34
C LEU A 326 19.94 -11.23 21.21
N PHE A 327 19.76 -12.16 22.14
CA PHE A 327 20.30 -13.51 21.99
C PHE A 327 19.29 -14.41 21.31
N ILE A 328 19.69 -15.05 20.21
CA ILE A 328 18.89 -15.99 19.45
C ILE A 328 19.49 -17.39 19.66
N PRO A 329 18.79 -18.26 20.41
CA PRO A 329 19.26 -19.62 20.64
C PRO A 329 19.32 -20.46 19.34
N HIS A 330 20.23 -21.42 19.31
CA HIS A 330 20.26 -22.42 18.25
C HIS A 330 18.91 -23.14 18.10
N GLY A 331 18.45 -23.34 16.86
CA GLY A 331 17.23 -24.08 16.53
C GLY A 331 15.97 -23.23 16.47
N ILE A 332 16.03 -21.95 16.87
CA ILE A 332 14.90 -21.03 16.84
C ILE A 332 14.75 -20.39 15.45
N SER A 333 13.58 -20.55 14.85
CA SER A 333 13.21 -19.80 13.65
C SER A 333 12.89 -18.37 14.05
N HIS A 334 13.43 -17.40 13.30
CA HIS A 334 13.13 -16.01 13.54
C HIS A 334 12.95 -15.20 12.26
N LYS A 335 12.08 -14.19 12.37
CA LYS A 335 11.81 -13.20 11.33
C LYS A 335 12.17 -11.82 11.81
N THR A 336 12.96 -11.08 11.04
CA THR A 336 13.35 -9.72 11.36
C THR A 336 12.64 -8.75 10.44
N PHE A 337 11.94 -7.78 11.02
CA PHE A 337 11.25 -6.69 10.35
C PHE A 337 11.97 -5.39 10.67
N VAL A 338 12.10 -4.51 9.69
CA VAL A 338 12.88 -3.28 9.83
C VAL A 338 12.01 -2.06 9.52
N GLY A 339 12.12 -1.04 10.37
CA GLY A 339 11.35 0.19 10.23
C GLY A 339 11.73 1.02 9.00
N SER A 340 10.97 2.08 8.73
CA SER A 340 11.06 2.94 7.53
C SER A 340 12.43 3.60 7.28
N LYS A 341 13.32 3.63 8.28
CA LYS A 341 14.69 4.17 8.19
C LYS A 341 15.78 3.12 7.95
N GLY A 342 15.42 1.85 7.80
CA GLY A 342 16.38 0.75 7.72
C GLY A 342 16.99 0.39 9.08
N ALA A 343 17.86 -0.62 9.11
CA ALA A 343 18.61 -1.01 10.29
C ALA A 343 19.97 -1.59 9.94
N GLN A 344 20.97 -1.31 10.78
CA GLN A 344 22.25 -2.01 10.77
C GLN A 344 22.32 -2.94 11.96
N ILE A 345 22.48 -4.23 11.72
CA ILE A 345 22.54 -5.26 12.77
C ILE A 345 23.93 -5.88 12.78
N LEU A 346 24.60 -5.75 13.93
CA LEU A 346 25.80 -6.50 14.24
C LEU A 346 25.39 -7.89 14.73
N GLU A 347 25.93 -8.92 14.12
CA GLU A 347 25.74 -10.29 14.52
C GLU A 347 27.08 -10.91 14.92
N VAL A 348 27.14 -11.39 16.16
CA VAL A 348 28.24 -12.21 16.66
C VAL A 348 27.79 -13.66 16.66
N ILE A 349 28.49 -14.51 15.90
CA ILE A 349 28.30 -15.97 15.93
C ILE A 349 29.07 -16.49 17.14
N THR A 350 28.34 -17.04 18.13
CA THR A 350 28.89 -17.61 19.37
C THR A 350 29.10 -19.10 19.27
#